data_AF-A0A395NBM6-F1
#
_entry.id   AF-A0A395NBM6-F1
#
_cell.length_a   1.000
_cell.length_b   1.000
_cell.length_c   1.000
_cell.angle_alpha   90.00
_cell.angle_beta   90.00
_cell.angle_gamma   90.00
#
_symmetry.space_group_name_H-M   'P 1'
#
loop_
_entity.id
_entity.type
_entity.pdbx_description
1 polymer ?
#
loop_
_entity_poly.entity_id
_entity_poly.type
_entity_poly.pdbx_seq_one_letter_code
_entity_poly.pdbx_strand_id
1 'polypeptide(L)'
;MPSVARDGLAWDDGGLDLTPVWTREPTLEAIAKVCREKLRIENVGLCEVSFYAQGAFNKLYLARTSQRQLLMRVSLPVYPRNKTRGEVTTLRFLRRETDVPVPEVVAFDDSADNEIGFE
;
A
#
# COMPACT_ATOMS: atom_id res chain seq x y z
N MET A 1 7.33 -16.94 19.76
CA MET A 1 6.15 -17.17 18.89
C MET A 1 6.67 -17.64 17.55
N PRO A 2 6.29 -18.82 17.03
CA PRO A 2 6.63 -19.18 15.66
C PRO A 2 6.05 -18.11 14.73
N SER A 3 6.88 -17.52 13.89
CA SER A 3 6.41 -16.61 12.84
C SER A 3 5.50 -17.41 11.92
N VAL A 4 4.19 -17.18 11.97
CA VAL A 4 3.28 -17.66 10.91
C VAL A 4 3.85 -17.13 9.59
N ALA A 5 4.18 -18.03 8.66
CA ALA A 5 4.69 -17.63 7.36
C ALA A 5 3.66 -16.69 6.71
N ARG A 6 4.11 -15.48 6.35
CA ARG A 6 3.28 -14.48 5.68
C ARG A 6 3.74 -14.38 4.24
N ASP A 7 2.81 -14.56 3.32
CA ASP A 7 3.12 -14.44 1.90
C ASP A 7 3.77 -13.07 1.60
N GLY A 8 4.80 -13.10 0.76
CA GLY A 8 5.54 -11.89 0.37
C GLY A 8 6.51 -11.31 1.42
N LEU A 9 6.56 -11.83 2.66
CA LEU A 9 7.44 -11.35 3.74
C LEU A 9 8.44 -12.44 4.18
N ALA A 10 9.71 -12.10 4.15
CA ALA A 10 10.78 -12.80 4.87
C ALA A 10 11.49 -11.86 5.84
N TRP A 11 12.34 -12.42 6.68
CA TRP A 11 13.21 -11.68 7.59
C TRP A 11 14.66 -12.06 7.29
N ASP A 12 15.50 -11.05 7.16
CA ASP A 12 16.95 -11.16 7.04
C ASP A 12 17.61 -10.80 8.38
N ASP A 13 18.40 -11.73 8.91
CA ASP A 13 19.15 -11.62 10.15
C ASP A 13 20.67 -11.51 9.93
N GLY A 14 21.13 -11.32 8.69
CA GLY A 14 22.54 -11.24 8.32
C GLY A 14 23.26 -9.93 8.71
N GLY A 15 22.53 -8.95 9.26
CA GLY A 15 23.03 -7.63 9.62
C GLY A 15 23.09 -7.37 11.13
N LEU A 16 23.13 -6.08 11.51
CA LEU A 16 23.04 -5.66 12.91
C LEU A 16 21.62 -5.79 13.48
N ASP A 17 20.61 -5.69 12.62
CA ASP A 17 19.20 -5.71 12.97
C ASP A 17 18.43 -6.73 12.12
N LEU A 18 17.29 -7.20 12.64
CA LEU A 18 16.36 -8.03 11.89
C LEU A 18 15.56 -7.17 10.91
N THR A 19 15.83 -7.31 9.61
CA THR A 19 15.22 -6.51 8.55
C THR A 19 14.17 -7.29 7.77
N PRO A 20 12.98 -6.72 7.50
CA PRO A 20 11.99 -7.40 6.69
C PRO A 20 12.34 -7.27 5.20
N VAL A 21 12.09 -8.33 4.45
CA VAL A 21 12.42 -8.44 3.03
C VAL A 21 11.20 -8.84 2.23
N TRP A 22 11.02 -8.21 1.07
CA TRP A 22 10.00 -8.58 0.09
C TRP A 22 10.43 -9.85 -0.64
N THR A 23 9.64 -10.93 -0.55
CA THR A 23 9.92 -12.18 -1.28
C THR A 23 9.26 -12.25 -2.65
N ARG A 24 8.32 -11.33 -2.92
CA ARG A 24 7.75 -11.12 -4.24
C ARG A 24 7.39 -9.66 -4.48
N GLU A 25 7.30 -9.30 -5.75
CA GLU A 25 6.95 -7.96 -6.22
C GLU A 25 5.45 -7.86 -6.55
N PRO A 26 4.76 -6.79 -6.13
CA PRO A 26 3.46 -6.44 -6.68
C PRO A 26 3.55 -6.18 -8.19
N THR A 27 2.67 -6.77 -8.99
CA THR A 27 2.62 -6.53 -10.44
C THR A 27 1.86 -5.23 -10.74
N LEU A 28 2.29 -4.48 -11.75
CA LEU A 28 1.58 -3.25 -12.15
C LEU A 28 0.14 -3.51 -12.58
N GLU A 29 -0.14 -4.69 -13.15
CA GLU A 29 -1.49 -5.12 -13.52
C GLU A 29 -2.39 -5.28 -12.29
N ALA A 30 -1.89 -5.92 -11.21
CA ALA A 30 -2.63 -6.04 -9.96
C ALA A 30 -2.89 -4.68 -9.31
N ILE A 31 -1.87 -3.81 -9.28
CA ILE A 31 -2.00 -2.43 -8.78
C ILE A 31 -3.06 -1.66 -9.57
N ALA A 32 -3.02 -1.74 -10.90
CA ALA A 32 -3.98 -1.07 -11.75
C ALA A 32 -5.40 -1.62 -11.55
N LYS A 33 -5.56 -2.94 -11.37
CA LYS A 33 -6.85 -3.57 -11.08
C LYS A 33 -7.44 -3.05 -9.77
N VAL A 34 -6.67 -3.08 -8.68
CA VAL A 34 -7.14 -2.59 -7.37
C VAL A 34 -7.42 -1.08 -7.42
N CYS A 35 -6.58 -0.28 -8.08
CA CYS A 35 -6.86 1.15 -8.28
C CYS A 35 -8.22 1.36 -8.96
N ARG A 36 -8.49 0.67 -10.08
CA ARG A 36 -9.75 0.80 -10.80
C ARG A 36 -10.96 0.39 -9.95
N GLU A 37 -10.85 -0.73 -9.24
CA GLU A 37 -11.90 -1.21 -8.35
C GLU A 37 -12.23 -0.22 -7.23
N LYS A 38 -11.20 0.24 -6.49
CA LYS A 38 -11.39 1.15 -5.35
C LYS A 38 -11.82 2.55 -5.78
N LEU A 39 -11.39 3.01 -6.95
CA LEU A 39 -11.75 4.31 -7.51
C LEU A 39 -13.01 4.27 -8.39
N ARG A 40 -13.61 3.09 -8.59
CA ARG A 40 -14.79 2.85 -9.44
C ARG A 40 -14.60 3.38 -10.88
N ILE A 41 -13.45 3.06 -11.47
CA ILE A 41 -13.12 3.44 -12.85
C ILE A 41 -13.59 2.33 -13.79
N GLU A 42 -14.63 2.60 -14.57
CA GLU A 42 -15.25 1.62 -15.47
C GLU A 42 -14.42 1.33 -16.73
N ASN A 43 -13.67 2.32 -17.22
CA ASN A 43 -12.86 2.18 -18.44
C ASN A 43 -11.39 1.89 -18.10
N VAL A 44 -10.92 0.71 -18.49
CA VAL A 44 -9.57 0.19 -18.22
C VAL A 44 -8.46 1.12 -18.72
N GLY A 45 -8.66 1.80 -19.85
CA GLY A 45 -7.68 2.73 -20.44
C GLY A 45 -7.51 4.05 -19.69
N LEU A 46 -8.29 4.30 -18.63
CA LEU A 46 -8.27 5.56 -17.87
C LEU A 46 -7.51 5.47 -16.55
N CYS A 47 -6.75 4.39 -16.31
CA CYS A 47 -5.92 4.24 -15.11
C CYS A 47 -4.54 3.70 -15.49
N GLU A 48 -3.58 4.60 -15.64
CA GLU A 48 -2.17 4.27 -15.85
C GLU A 48 -1.46 4.17 -14.48
N VAL A 49 -0.62 3.16 -14.30
CA VAL A 49 0.14 2.95 -13.07
C VAL A 49 1.62 2.78 -13.38
N SER A 50 2.47 3.48 -12.62
CA SER A 50 3.92 3.29 -12.66
C SER A 50 4.48 3.15 -11.25
N PHE A 51 5.62 2.45 -11.11
CA PHE A 51 6.40 2.52 -9.88
C PHE A 51 6.86 3.97 -9.63
N TYR A 52 6.90 4.37 -8.35
CA TYR A 52 7.33 5.70 -7.95
C TYR A 52 8.55 5.67 -7.04
N ALA A 53 8.46 4.94 -5.93
CA ALA A 53 9.54 4.82 -4.96
C ALA A 53 9.32 3.61 -4.03
N GLN A 54 10.34 3.22 -3.28
CA GLN A 54 10.19 2.21 -2.23
C GLN A 54 11.05 2.55 -1.00
N GLY A 55 10.58 2.08 0.15
CA GLY A 55 11.39 1.92 1.35
C GLY A 55 11.32 0.47 1.83
N ALA A 56 11.93 0.18 2.98
CA ALA A 56 11.97 -1.18 3.52
C ALA A 56 10.56 -1.82 3.63
N PHE A 57 9.60 -1.06 4.15
CA PHE A 57 8.26 -1.58 4.44
C PHE A 57 7.21 -1.31 3.38
N ASN A 58 7.46 -0.38 2.45
CA ASN A 58 6.41 0.17 1.60
C ASN A 58 6.91 0.37 0.17
N LYS A 59 6.06 0.07 -0.80
CA LYS A 59 6.24 0.42 -2.21
C LYS A 59 5.18 1.43 -2.62
N LEU A 60 5.59 2.42 -3.38
CA LEU A 60 4.77 3.54 -3.83
C LEU A 60 4.60 3.45 -5.34
N TYR A 61 3.36 3.58 -5.78
CA TYR A 61 2.96 3.56 -7.17
C TYR A 61 2.18 4.83 -7.48
N LEU A 62 2.48 5.44 -8.62
CA LEU A 62 1.76 6.60 -9.10
C LEU A 62 0.64 6.12 -10.02
N ALA A 63 -0.61 6.33 -9.60
CA ALA A 63 -1.79 6.04 -10.38
C ALA A 63 -2.31 7.34 -11.00
N ARG A 64 -2.32 7.41 -12.34
CA ARG A 64 -2.84 8.55 -13.09
C ARG A 64 -4.20 8.18 -13.67
N THR A 65 -5.19 9.01 -13.40
CA THR A 65 -6.50 8.93 -14.04
C THR A 65 -6.75 10.17 -14.89
N SER A 66 -7.83 10.18 -15.67
CA SER A 66 -8.24 11.36 -16.44
C SER A 66 -8.55 12.59 -15.57
N GLN A 67 -8.81 12.39 -14.28
CA GLN A 67 -9.25 13.44 -13.35
C GLN A 67 -8.15 13.88 -12.39
N ARG A 68 -7.28 12.97 -11.95
CA ARG A 68 -6.30 13.24 -10.90
C ARG A 68 -5.14 12.26 -10.91
N GLN A 69 -4.09 12.65 -10.20
CA GLN A 69 -2.95 11.79 -9.89
C GLN A 69 -3.00 11.40 -8.42
N LEU A 70 -2.79 10.12 -8.14
CA LEU A 70 -2.90 9.52 -6.82
C LEU A 70 -1.64 8.74 -6.53
N LEU A 71 -1.20 8.76 -5.28
CA LEU A 71 -0.14 7.90 -4.80
C LEU A 71 -0.77 6.70 -4.10
N MET A 72 -0.57 5.52 -4.66
CA MET A 72 -0.93 4.25 -4.02
C MET A 72 0.27 3.72 -3.25
N ARG A 73 0.04 3.35 -1.98
CA ARG A 73 1.05 2.68 -1.18
C ARG A 73 0.64 1.24 -0.91
N VAL A 74 1.59 0.34 -1.13
CA VAL A 74 1.49 -1.07 -0.77
C VAL A 74 2.46 -1.36 0.37
N SER A 75 1.99 -2.00 1.41
CA SER A 75 2.70 -2.21 2.67
C SER A 75 3.00 -3.70 2.87
N LEU A 76 4.24 -3.98 3.27
CA LEU A 76 4.67 -5.30 3.67
C LEU A 76 3.96 -5.71 4.96
N PRO A 77 3.46 -6.96 5.10
CA PRO A 77 2.56 -7.39 6.17
C PRO A 77 3.32 -7.71 7.47
N VAL A 78 4.15 -6.77 7.94
CA VAL A 78 4.94 -6.89 9.19
C VAL A 78 4.05 -6.83 10.43
N TYR A 79 2.99 -6.01 10.38
CA TYR A 79 1.93 -6.01 11.38
C TYR A 79 0.57 -5.90 10.67
N PRO A 80 0.07 -7.05 10.16
CA PRO A 80 -1.05 -7.05 9.23
C PRO A 80 -2.29 -6.35 9.78
N ARG A 81 -3.02 -5.66 8.90
CA ARG A 81 -4.17 -4.78 9.14
C ARG A 81 -3.83 -3.53 9.94
N ASN A 82 -3.13 -3.72 11.05
CA ASN A 82 -2.93 -2.69 12.05
C ASN A 82 -1.97 -1.58 11.60
N LYS A 83 -0.93 -1.89 10.82
CA LYS A 83 -0.03 -0.87 10.25
C LYS A 83 -0.82 0.10 9.36
N THR A 84 -1.54 -0.44 8.39
CA THR A 84 -2.31 0.33 7.41
C THR A 84 -3.47 1.07 8.07
N ARG A 85 -4.25 0.38 8.91
CA ARG A 85 -5.37 0.97 9.65
C ARG A 85 -4.93 2.08 10.60
N GLY A 86 -3.83 1.87 11.33
CA GLY A 86 -3.28 2.84 12.26
C GLY A 86 -2.91 4.14 11.57
N GLU A 87 -2.27 4.05 10.40
CA GLU A 87 -1.92 5.23 9.63
C GLU A 87 -3.14 5.96 9.06
N VAL A 88 -4.07 5.23 8.44
CA VAL A 88 -5.30 5.82 7.89
C VAL A 88 -6.12 6.53 8.98
N THR A 89 -6.21 5.92 10.15
CA THR A 89 -6.92 6.49 11.31
C THR A 89 -6.23 7.76 11.78
N THR A 90 -4.90 7.74 11.87
CA THR A 90 -4.10 8.90 12.28
C THR A 90 -4.21 10.06 11.29
N LEU A 91 -4.11 9.80 9.98
CA LEU A 91 -4.26 10.82 8.94
C LEU A 91 -5.65 11.48 8.99
N ARG A 92 -6.71 10.67 9.12
CA ARG A 92 -8.08 11.17 9.24
C ARG A 92 -8.32 11.96 10.51
N PHE A 93 -7.72 11.53 11.63
CA PHE A 93 -7.78 12.26 12.89
C PHE A 93 -7.09 13.62 12.77
N LEU A 94 -5.84 13.65 12.31
CA LEU A 94 -5.07 14.90 12.17
C LEU A 94 -5.76 15.90 11.25
N ARG A 95 -6.31 15.44 10.12
CA ARG A 95 -7.06 16.28 9.18
C ARG A 95 -8.33 16.89 9.81
N ARG A 96 -8.95 16.20 10.75
CA ARG A 96 -10.20 16.64 11.40
C ARG A 96 -9.93 17.58 12.57
N GLU A 97 -8.88 17.32 13.33
CA GLU A 97 -8.62 17.99 14.61
C GLU A 97 -7.56 19.09 14.53
N THR A 98 -6.85 19.23 13.39
CA THR A 98 -5.76 20.19 13.24
C THR A 98 -5.77 20.82 11.84
N ASP A 99 -5.13 21.99 11.72
CA ASP A 99 -4.91 22.66 10.43
C ASP A 99 -3.61 22.21 9.72
N VAL A 100 -2.91 21.21 10.27
CA VAL A 100 -1.66 20.71 9.66
C VAL A 100 -2.00 20.03 8.33
N PRO A 101 -1.33 20.39 7.22
CA PRO A 101 -1.56 19.73 5.95
C PRO A 101 -1.10 18.28 6.03
N VAL A 102 -2.04 17.35 5.82
CA VAL A 102 -1.79 15.92 5.74
C VAL A 102 -2.37 15.33 4.45
N PRO A 103 -1.81 14.22 3.93
CA PRO A 103 -2.38 13.52 2.79
C PRO A 103 -3.85 13.14 3.01
N GLU A 104 -4.65 13.24 1.94
CA GLU A 104 -6.03 12.77 1.95
C GLU A 104 -6.10 11.28 1.61
N VAL A 105 -6.71 10.48 2.49
CA VAL A 105 -6.96 9.06 2.24
C VAL A 105 -8.23 8.91 1.40
N VAL A 106 -8.05 8.75 0.09
CA VAL A 106 -9.14 8.57 -0.88
C VAL A 106 -9.79 7.18 -0.75
N ALA A 107 -8.98 6.14 -0.61
CA ALA A 107 -9.40 4.76 -0.40
C ALA A 107 -8.28 4.02 0.35
N PHE A 108 -8.63 2.93 1.03
CA PHE A 108 -7.67 2.02 1.64
C PHE A 108 -8.23 0.61 1.69
N ASP A 109 -7.33 -0.37 1.72
CA ASP A 109 -7.61 -1.76 2.08
C ASP A 109 -6.57 -2.13 3.13
N ASP A 110 -6.96 -2.83 4.19
CA ASP A 110 -6.02 -3.30 5.21
C ASP A 110 -5.92 -4.82 5.23
N SER A 111 -6.51 -5.48 4.23
CA SER A 111 -6.45 -6.91 4.01
C SER A 111 -5.52 -7.22 2.84
N ALA A 112 -4.77 -8.31 2.94
CA ALA A 112 -4.07 -8.91 1.80
C ALA A 112 -5.00 -9.68 0.84
N ASP A 113 -6.30 -9.73 1.15
CA ASP A 113 -7.33 -10.37 0.31
C ASP A 113 -7.77 -9.44 -0.84
N ASN A 114 -6.82 -9.16 -1.74
CA ASN A 114 -7.01 -8.39 -2.96
C ASN A 114 -5.99 -8.86 -4.02
N GLU A 115 -6.12 -8.38 -5.25
CA GLU A 115 -5.28 -8.85 -6.38
C GLU A 115 -3.76 -8.67 -6.15
N ILE A 116 -3.36 -7.70 -5.33
CA ILE A 116 -1.96 -7.42 -5.04
C ILE A 116 -1.39 -8.45 -4.06
N GLY A 117 -2.23 -9.02 -3.21
CA GLY A 117 -1.86 -9.93 -2.13
C GLY A 117 -1.07 -9.23 -1.00
N PHE A 118 -1.23 -7.91 -0.86
CA PHE A 118 -0.64 -7.07 0.18
C PHE A 118 -1.65 -5.99 0.59
N GLU A 119 -1.34 -5.21 1.63
CA GLU A 119 -2.19 -4.10 2.12
C GLU A 119 -1.89 -2.78 1.40
#